data_AF-A0A8C7FX62-F1
#
_entry.id   AF-A0A8C7FX62-F1
#
_cell.length_a   1.000
_cell.length_b   1.000
_cell.length_c   1.000
_cell.angle_alpha   90.00
_cell.angle_beta   90.00
_cell.angle_gamma   90.00
#
_symmetry.space_group_name_H-M   'P 1'
#
loop_
_entity.id
_entity.type
_entity.pdbx_description
1 polymer ?
#
loop_
_entity_poly.entity_id
_entity_poly.type
_entity_poly.pdbx_seq_one_letter_code
_entity_poly.pdbx_strand_id
1 'polypeptide(L)'
;MHGRVKLKSTAQQEEEKRKEREKKLKIYVAGRDAIFTKRMEGVLDDEALQLTQQLLSSNPDFATLWNYRREILLHLETVREEDDVQKMYEAELLFLESCLKVNPKSYGSWHHRGWVSARLPRPDWARELGLCDRCLSLDDRNFHCWDYRRMVVKMSGVPVDQELQFTDRLIGSNFSNYSSWHYRSTLLPLLHPESPDPPSPCHQHSHSSPPPSPQTHSHRVCEEQLLKEYELVQNAFFTDPNDQSAWFYYRWLLGRAEREEMISCVFVSREEERVAVAFSRPVNASSSGLMLVLDGQPQRVEWRSVHPHFRHSPVWICALPPGTISDIINEHNLTVHWTEKHTHRDCALYTGRSESWCRDSATDQELFRSELSVEKTSVLQSELQSCNQLLELEPQNKWCLLTIVLLMRALDPLGYERETLSHFQTLKEVDSMRSAYYGDLCSKFMIENTILKMEYAEVRVFSLSDKNLTMLCHLDQLLLVTHINLSCNQLLRLPPQFAMLQCLEVLEADDNAIENLDGLYYLPKLQEVSLKNNQISKLSDLQLLTSCPKLTCLDLRGNPVTQIANIQSELTELLPSVTDLLI
;
A
#
# COMPACT_ATOMS: atom_id res chain seq x y z
N MET A 1 -25.02 -2.99 18.13
CA MET A 1 -25.38 -4.29 18.76
C MET A 1 -24.12 -5.01 19.23
N HIS A 2 -23.50 -4.59 20.34
CA HIS A 2 -22.27 -5.22 20.85
C HIS A 2 -22.35 -5.39 22.37
N GLY A 3 -21.65 -6.40 22.90
CA GLY A 3 -21.45 -6.61 24.34
C GLY A 3 -22.70 -7.02 25.16
N ARG A 4 -23.82 -7.38 24.54
CA ARG A 4 -25.02 -7.81 25.28
C ARG A 4 -24.82 -9.21 25.85
N VAL A 5 -24.49 -9.27 27.13
CA VAL A 5 -24.42 -10.53 27.88
C VAL A 5 -25.78 -11.21 27.90
N LYS A 6 -25.82 -12.48 27.47
CA LYS A 6 -27.05 -13.28 27.50
C LYS A 6 -27.33 -13.70 28.94
N LEU A 7 -28.14 -12.91 29.64
CA LEU A 7 -28.62 -13.26 30.97
C LEU A 7 -29.76 -14.29 30.86
N LYS A 8 -29.70 -15.36 31.65
CA LYS A 8 -30.83 -16.28 31.82
C LYS A 8 -31.85 -15.60 32.74
N SER A 9 -32.95 -15.10 32.18
CA SER A 9 -34.07 -14.54 32.93
C SER A 9 -35.16 -15.59 33.16
N THR A 10 -35.94 -15.43 34.23
CA THR A 10 -37.16 -16.23 34.42
C THR A 10 -38.26 -15.74 33.46
N ALA A 11 -39.21 -16.60 33.12
CA ALA A 11 -40.33 -16.24 32.22
C ALA A 11 -41.11 -15.00 32.70
N GLN A 12 -41.25 -14.82 34.02
CA GLN A 12 -41.89 -13.64 34.61
C GLN A 12 -41.08 -12.35 34.38
N GLN A 13 -39.76 -12.39 34.58
CA GLN A 13 -38.90 -11.24 34.33
C GLN A 13 -38.81 -10.87 32.85
N GLU A 14 -38.91 -11.85 31.95
CA GLU A 14 -38.99 -11.62 30.50
C GLU A 14 -40.29 -10.93 30.13
N GLU A 15 -41.42 -11.36 30.71
CA GLU A 15 -42.72 -10.77 30.49
C GLU A 15 -42.81 -9.32 30.99
N GLU A 16 -42.26 -9.04 32.18
CA GLU A 16 -42.18 -7.67 32.73
C GLU A 16 -41.31 -6.76 31.84
N LYS A 17 -40.13 -7.22 31.42
CA LYS A 17 -39.26 -6.49 30.49
C LYS A 17 -39.93 -6.28 29.13
N ARG A 18 -40.72 -7.24 28.65
CA ARG A 18 -41.47 -7.12 27.41
C ARG A 18 -42.51 -6.00 27.51
N LYS A 19 -43.34 -6.00 28.54
CA LYS A 19 -44.35 -4.95 28.78
C LYS A 19 -43.73 -3.56 28.90
N GLU A 20 -42.60 -3.45 29.60
CA GLU A 20 -41.87 -2.17 29.72
C GLU A 20 -41.34 -1.68 28.37
N ARG A 21 -40.74 -2.58 27.56
CA ARG A 21 -40.26 -2.26 26.21
C ARG A 21 -41.40 -1.85 25.28
N GLU A 22 -42.54 -2.53 25.34
CA GLU A 22 -43.72 -2.19 24.54
C GLU A 22 -44.27 -0.80 24.90
N LYS A 23 -44.30 -0.45 26.19
CA LYS A 23 -44.71 0.89 26.63
C LYS A 23 -43.75 1.96 26.09
N LYS A 24 -42.43 1.74 26.22
CA LYS A 24 -41.40 2.65 25.68
C LYS A 24 -41.48 2.76 24.15
N LEU A 25 -41.71 1.64 23.47
CA LEU A 25 -41.86 1.61 22.01
C LEU A 25 -43.07 2.41 21.53
N LYS A 26 -44.22 2.30 22.20
CA LYS A 26 -45.42 3.09 21.86
C LYS A 26 -45.15 4.60 21.94
N ILE A 27 -44.48 5.04 23.00
CA ILE A 27 -44.08 6.46 23.17
C ILE A 27 -43.11 6.88 22.06
N TYR A 28 -42.11 6.04 21.78
CA TYR A 28 -41.12 6.31 20.74
C TYR A 28 -41.75 6.41 19.34
N VAL A 29 -42.67 5.50 18.99
CA VAL A 29 -43.38 5.51 17.70
C VAL A 29 -44.26 6.74 17.57
N ALA A 30 -45.04 7.08 18.61
CA ALA A 30 -45.86 8.28 18.60
C ALA A 30 -45.03 9.56 18.42
N GLY A 31 -43.91 9.68 19.14
CA GLY A 31 -42.99 10.81 18.98
C GLY A 31 -42.35 10.87 17.59
N ARG A 32 -41.94 9.72 17.03
CA ARG A 32 -41.42 9.62 15.66
C ARG A 32 -42.45 10.13 14.64
N ASP A 33 -43.68 9.66 14.75
CA ASP A 33 -44.73 9.98 13.78
C ASP A 33 -45.07 11.47 13.84
N ALA A 34 -45.15 12.05 15.04
CA ALA A 34 -45.33 13.49 15.23
C ALA A 34 -44.20 14.32 14.58
N ILE A 35 -42.94 13.88 14.72
CA ILE A 35 -41.81 14.54 14.07
C ILE A 35 -41.92 14.47 12.54
N PHE A 36 -42.29 13.31 11.98
CA PHE A 36 -42.42 13.18 10.54
C PHE A 36 -43.58 14.00 9.97
N THR A 37 -44.71 14.09 10.69
CA THR A 37 -45.81 14.98 10.32
C THR A 37 -45.34 16.43 10.27
N LYS A 38 -44.69 16.94 11.32
CA LYS A 38 -44.14 18.31 11.33
C LYS A 38 -43.17 18.56 10.18
N ARG A 39 -42.28 17.61 9.88
CA ARG A 39 -41.35 17.73 8.74
C ARG A 39 -42.08 17.76 7.40
N MET A 40 -43.09 16.91 7.21
CA MET A 40 -43.90 16.89 5.99
C MET A 40 -44.70 18.18 5.79
N GLU A 41 -45.14 18.80 6.88
CA GLU A 41 -45.84 20.09 6.88
C GLU A 41 -44.90 21.30 6.74
N GLY A 42 -43.57 21.08 6.68
CA GLY A 42 -42.58 22.13 6.53
C GLY A 42 -42.36 22.97 7.81
N VAL A 43 -42.71 22.45 8.98
CA VAL A 43 -42.54 23.14 10.26
C VAL A 43 -41.06 23.12 10.65
N LEU A 44 -40.45 24.29 10.85
CA LEU A 44 -39.02 24.46 11.17
C LEU A 44 -38.82 25.36 12.40
N ASP A 45 -39.29 24.91 13.56
CA ASP A 45 -39.33 25.70 14.80
C ASP A 45 -38.63 25.02 16.00
N ASP A 46 -38.56 25.73 17.14
CA ASP A 46 -37.98 25.21 18.38
C ASP A 46 -38.72 23.99 18.92
N GLU A 47 -40.03 23.87 18.67
CA GLU A 47 -40.82 22.72 19.10
C GLU A 47 -40.36 21.44 18.35
N ALA A 48 -40.11 21.54 17.05
CA ALA A 48 -39.56 20.45 16.25
C ALA A 48 -38.14 20.06 16.73
N LEU A 49 -37.32 21.02 17.16
CA LEU A 49 -36.04 20.72 17.83
C LEU A 49 -36.24 19.98 19.15
N GLN A 50 -37.17 20.40 20.00
CA GLN A 50 -37.42 19.70 21.26
C GLN A 50 -37.92 18.27 21.05
N LEU A 51 -38.80 18.03 20.07
CA LEU A 51 -39.30 16.70 19.75
C LEU A 51 -38.19 15.77 19.24
N THR A 52 -37.37 16.25 18.30
CA THR A 52 -36.24 15.44 17.80
C THR A 52 -35.20 15.15 18.89
N GLN A 53 -34.99 16.09 19.83
CA GLN A 53 -34.11 15.90 20.98
C GLN A 53 -34.57 14.74 21.87
N GLN A 54 -35.87 14.60 22.13
CA GLN A 54 -36.40 13.52 22.97
C GLN A 54 -36.05 12.13 22.43
N LEU A 55 -36.18 11.92 21.12
CA LEU A 55 -35.88 10.64 20.50
C LEU A 55 -34.37 10.38 20.42
N LEU A 56 -33.61 11.37 19.96
CA LEU A 56 -32.16 11.26 19.79
C LEU A 56 -31.41 11.10 21.12
N SER A 57 -31.93 11.66 22.22
CA SER A 57 -31.40 11.42 23.58
C SER A 57 -31.41 9.95 23.98
N SER A 58 -32.29 9.14 23.38
CA SER A 58 -32.39 7.70 23.65
C SER A 58 -31.78 6.84 22.54
N ASN A 59 -31.83 7.31 21.30
CA ASN A 59 -31.33 6.63 20.13
C ASN A 59 -30.65 7.64 19.19
N PRO A 60 -29.38 7.99 19.46
CA PRO A 60 -28.64 8.96 18.66
C PRO A 60 -28.29 8.45 17.25
N ASP A 61 -28.56 7.18 16.94
CA ASP A 61 -28.28 6.58 15.63
C ASP A 61 -29.45 6.71 14.64
N PHE A 62 -30.51 7.43 15.01
CA PHE A 62 -31.59 7.74 14.07
C PHE A 62 -31.21 8.90 13.13
N ALA A 63 -30.44 8.57 12.09
CA ALA A 63 -29.84 9.53 11.15
C ALA A 63 -30.81 10.55 10.55
N THR A 64 -32.03 10.13 10.19
CA THR A 64 -33.04 11.03 9.60
C THR A 64 -33.41 12.19 10.52
N LEU A 65 -33.39 11.99 11.84
CA LEU A 65 -33.69 13.05 12.79
C LEU A 65 -32.57 14.11 12.82
N TRP A 66 -31.31 13.70 12.68
CA TRP A 66 -30.21 14.66 12.52
C TRP A 66 -30.35 15.50 11.25
N ASN A 67 -30.84 14.91 10.14
CA ASN A 67 -31.10 15.65 8.91
C ASN A 67 -32.17 16.73 9.14
N TYR A 68 -33.28 16.35 9.77
CA TYR A 68 -34.35 17.30 10.07
C TYR A 68 -33.90 18.38 11.06
N ARG A 69 -33.12 18.04 12.08
CA ARG A 69 -32.50 19.03 12.97
C ARG A 69 -31.66 20.06 12.21
N ARG A 70 -30.86 19.61 11.23
CA ARG A 70 -30.07 20.54 10.39
C ARG A 70 -30.96 21.46 9.54
N GLU A 71 -32.06 20.95 9.00
CA GLU A 71 -33.05 21.76 8.27
C GLU A 71 -33.62 22.86 9.16
N ILE A 72 -34.00 22.50 10.40
CA ILE A 72 -34.54 23.46 11.38
C ILE A 72 -33.48 24.49 11.78
N LEU A 73 -32.28 24.06 12.17
CA LEU A 73 -31.19 24.96 12.57
C LEU A 73 -30.79 25.93 11.45
N LEU A 74 -30.73 25.45 10.20
CA LEU A 74 -30.48 26.28 9.03
C LEU A 74 -31.55 27.35 8.82
N HIS A 75 -32.83 27.02 9.04
CA HIS A 75 -33.89 28.00 8.96
C HIS A 75 -33.77 29.03 10.09
N LEU A 76 -33.58 28.58 11.33
CA LEU A 76 -33.45 29.44 12.51
C LEU A 76 -32.26 30.41 12.40
N GLU A 77 -31.17 30.00 11.77
CA GLU A 77 -30.01 30.84 11.47
C GLU A 77 -30.35 32.06 10.60
N THR A 78 -31.34 31.94 9.70
CA THR A 78 -31.76 33.04 8.82
C THR A 78 -32.69 34.07 9.48
N VAL A 79 -33.29 33.71 10.62
CA VAL A 79 -34.32 34.52 11.28
C VAL A 79 -33.90 35.02 12.67
N ARG A 80 -32.71 34.62 13.15
CA ARG A 80 -32.16 35.01 14.45
C ARG A 80 -30.93 35.89 14.28
N GLU A 81 -30.72 36.75 15.25
CA GLU A 81 -29.50 37.55 15.37
C GLU A 81 -28.30 36.66 15.75
N GLU A 82 -27.10 37.11 15.42
CA GLU A 82 -25.85 36.33 15.58
C GLU A 82 -25.65 35.80 17.01
N ASP A 83 -25.96 36.60 18.03
CA ASP A 83 -25.82 36.20 19.45
C ASP A 83 -26.79 35.09 19.84
N ASP A 84 -27.98 35.05 19.24
CA ASP A 84 -28.97 34.00 19.50
C ASP A 84 -28.67 32.75 18.67
N VAL A 85 -28.07 32.89 17.48
CA VAL A 85 -27.49 31.78 16.72
C VAL A 85 -26.34 31.13 17.48
N GLN A 86 -25.45 31.93 18.10
CA GLN A 86 -24.37 31.42 18.95
C GLN A 86 -24.93 30.58 20.11
N LYS A 87 -25.87 31.12 20.89
CA LYS A 87 -26.48 30.38 22.02
C LYS A 87 -27.20 29.11 21.58
N MET A 88 -27.87 29.15 20.43
CA MET A 88 -28.56 27.99 19.86
C MET A 88 -27.58 26.85 19.55
N TYR A 89 -26.48 27.14 18.85
CA TYR A 89 -25.47 26.14 18.54
C TYR A 89 -24.70 25.67 19.78
N GLU A 90 -24.47 26.52 20.78
CA GLU A 90 -23.90 26.12 22.08
C GLU A 90 -24.81 25.14 22.85
N ALA A 91 -26.12 25.38 22.83
CA ALA A 91 -27.11 24.45 23.39
C ALA A 91 -27.13 23.13 22.61
N GLU A 92 -26.99 23.19 21.28
CA GLU A 92 -26.88 21.99 20.43
C GLU A 92 -25.63 21.17 20.75
N LEU A 93 -24.48 21.81 21.01
CA LEU A 93 -23.26 21.14 21.44
C LEU A 93 -23.41 20.44 22.80
N LEU A 94 -24.13 21.05 23.75
CA LEU A 94 -24.43 20.42 25.05
C LEU A 94 -25.33 19.19 24.88
N PHE A 95 -26.35 19.30 24.03
CA PHE A 95 -27.22 18.17 23.68
C PHE A 95 -26.43 17.03 23.03
N LEU A 96 -25.55 17.35 22.08
CA LEU A 96 -24.68 16.35 21.44
C LEU A 96 -23.75 15.65 22.42
N GLU A 97 -23.22 16.35 23.43
CA GLU A 97 -22.42 15.72 24.48
C GLU A 97 -23.24 14.69 25.28
N SER A 98 -24.54 14.94 25.51
CA SER A 98 -25.42 13.95 26.12
C SER A 98 -25.67 12.75 25.21
N CYS A 99 -25.80 12.95 23.89
CA CYS A 99 -25.94 11.86 22.92
C CYS A 99 -24.68 10.98 22.84
N LEU A 100 -23.49 11.60 22.89
CA LEU A 100 -22.22 10.87 22.90
C LEU A 100 -22.02 10.06 24.19
N LYS A 101 -22.58 10.48 25.33
CA LYS A 101 -22.61 9.66 26.55
C LYS A 101 -23.49 8.41 26.38
N VAL A 102 -24.54 8.48 25.57
CA VAL A 102 -25.44 7.33 25.27
C VAL A 102 -24.77 6.36 24.30
N ASN A 103 -24.20 6.88 23.22
CA ASN A 103 -23.42 6.09 22.29
C ASN A 103 -22.20 6.90 21.79
N PRO A 104 -21.00 6.68 22.36
CA PRO A 104 -19.79 7.41 21.97
C PRO A 104 -19.28 7.00 20.58
N LYS A 105 -19.91 6.00 19.95
CA LYS A 105 -19.59 5.47 18.61
C LYS A 105 -20.69 5.79 17.60
N SER A 106 -21.54 6.78 17.90
CA SER A 106 -22.60 7.22 16.99
C SER A 106 -22.03 8.11 15.88
N TYR A 107 -22.01 7.60 14.65
CA TYR A 107 -21.62 8.37 13.46
C TYR A 107 -22.46 9.64 13.29
N GLY A 108 -23.78 9.52 13.48
CA GLY A 108 -24.71 10.65 13.35
C GLY A 108 -24.39 11.78 14.32
N SER A 109 -24.09 11.44 15.58
CA SER A 109 -23.75 12.42 16.61
C SER A 109 -22.43 13.13 16.31
N TRP A 110 -21.36 12.39 15.99
CA TRP A 110 -20.06 12.99 15.68
C TRP A 110 -20.11 13.86 14.42
N HIS A 111 -20.76 13.37 13.36
CA HIS A 111 -20.93 14.14 12.12
C HIS A 111 -21.73 15.42 12.36
N HIS A 112 -22.86 15.33 13.08
CA HIS A 112 -23.67 16.51 13.42
C HIS A 112 -22.89 17.50 14.28
N ARG A 113 -22.06 17.02 15.23
CA ARG A 113 -21.18 17.87 16.03
C ARG A 113 -20.16 18.62 15.17
N GLY A 114 -19.47 17.95 14.24
CA GLY A 114 -18.56 18.61 13.30
C GLY A 114 -19.25 19.67 12.45
N TRP A 115 -20.46 19.36 11.98
CA TRP A 115 -21.29 20.31 11.25
C TRP A 115 -21.70 21.54 12.09
N VAL A 116 -22.06 21.35 13.37
CA VAL A 116 -22.37 22.46 14.29
C VAL A 116 -21.12 23.31 14.56
N SER A 117 -20.00 22.66 14.89
CA SER A 117 -18.74 23.35 15.19
C SER A 117 -18.24 24.22 14.04
N ALA A 118 -18.44 23.78 12.79
CA ALA A 118 -18.05 24.55 11.60
C ALA A 118 -18.96 25.77 11.32
N ARG A 119 -20.09 25.90 12.00
CA ARG A 119 -21.11 26.95 11.77
C ARG A 119 -21.30 27.90 12.93
N LEU A 120 -20.72 27.59 14.09
CA LEU A 120 -20.66 28.53 15.20
C LEU A 120 -20.01 29.85 14.73
N PRO A 121 -20.65 31.01 14.93
CA PRO A 121 -20.02 32.30 14.66
C PRO A 121 -18.69 32.47 15.40
N ARG A 122 -18.64 32.02 16.66
CA ARG A 122 -17.47 32.08 17.54
C ARG A 122 -17.21 30.71 18.18
N PRO A 123 -16.51 29.79 17.48
CA PRO A 123 -16.25 28.45 17.99
C PRO A 123 -15.21 28.46 19.12
N ASP A 124 -15.49 27.74 20.21
CA ASP A 124 -14.54 27.50 21.30
C ASP A 124 -13.80 26.17 21.07
N TRP A 125 -12.68 26.25 20.34
CA TRP A 125 -11.88 25.07 20.03
C TRP A 125 -11.20 24.45 21.25
N ALA A 126 -10.90 25.24 22.28
CA ALA A 126 -10.31 24.73 23.52
C ALA A 126 -11.29 23.80 24.26
N ARG A 127 -12.57 24.17 24.30
CA ARG A 127 -13.64 23.31 24.81
C ARG A 127 -13.75 22.00 24.02
N GLU A 128 -13.67 22.06 22.69
CA GLU A 128 -13.78 20.85 21.84
C GLU A 128 -12.57 19.92 21.97
N LEU A 129 -11.36 20.46 22.07
CA LEU A 129 -10.18 19.66 22.41
C LEU A 129 -10.31 19.03 23.81
N GLY A 130 -10.81 19.80 24.78
CA GLY A 130 -11.09 19.29 26.12
C GLY A 130 -12.16 18.19 26.15
N LEU A 131 -13.15 18.22 25.26
CA LEU A 131 -14.09 17.12 25.07
C LEU A 131 -13.37 15.88 24.52
N CYS A 132 -12.51 16.06 23.51
CA CYS A 132 -11.73 14.96 22.94
C CYS A 132 -10.87 14.28 24.01
N ASP A 133 -10.17 15.06 24.84
CA ASP A 133 -9.35 14.55 25.95
C ASP A 133 -10.19 13.69 26.91
N ARG A 134 -11.37 14.16 27.31
CA ARG A 134 -12.28 13.39 28.18
C ARG A 134 -12.76 12.10 27.51
N CYS A 135 -13.21 12.17 26.26
CA CYS A 135 -13.68 11.01 25.52
C CYS A 135 -12.58 9.95 25.34
N LEU A 136 -11.36 10.38 25.01
CA LEU A 136 -10.21 9.48 24.83
C LEU A 136 -9.68 8.95 26.18
N SER A 137 -9.88 9.65 27.29
CA SER A 137 -9.58 9.10 28.62
C SER A 137 -10.50 7.93 29.01
N LEU A 138 -11.70 7.84 28.39
CA LEU A 138 -12.68 6.79 28.64
C LEU A 138 -12.55 5.60 27.67
N ASP A 139 -12.27 5.90 26.39
CA ASP A 139 -12.00 4.91 25.34
C ASP A 139 -10.93 5.49 24.41
N ASP A 140 -9.67 5.21 24.72
CA ASP A 140 -8.49 5.71 24.03
C ASP A 140 -8.34 5.17 22.61
N ARG A 141 -9.17 4.18 22.24
CA ARG A 141 -9.28 3.58 20.90
C ARG A 141 -10.55 4.01 20.16
N ASN A 142 -11.29 5.00 20.66
CA ASN A 142 -12.46 5.53 19.97
C ASN A 142 -12.05 6.34 18.73
N PHE A 143 -11.98 5.66 17.58
CA PHE A 143 -11.56 6.29 16.32
C PHE A 143 -12.44 7.47 15.91
N HIS A 144 -13.73 7.50 16.26
CA HIS A 144 -14.59 8.65 15.96
C HIS A 144 -14.14 9.91 16.69
N CYS A 145 -13.70 9.76 17.94
CA CYS A 145 -13.16 10.87 18.72
C CYS A 145 -11.81 11.32 18.16
N TRP A 146 -10.95 10.38 17.73
CA TRP A 146 -9.71 10.70 17.04
C TRP A 146 -9.95 11.46 15.73
N ASP A 147 -10.92 11.03 14.92
CA ASP A 147 -11.30 11.71 13.68
C ASP A 147 -11.80 13.13 13.95
N TYR A 148 -12.67 13.28 14.95
CA TYR A 148 -13.18 14.58 15.37
C TYR A 148 -12.05 15.49 15.90
N ARG A 149 -11.13 14.95 16.71
CA ARG A 149 -9.96 15.71 17.18
C ARG A 149 -9.13 16.22 16.01
N ARG A 150 -8.85 15.39 14.99
CA ARG A 150 -8.11 15.81 13.78
C ARG A 150 -8.82 16.94 13.04
N MET A 151 -10.15 16.90 12.96
CA MET A 151 -10.95 18.00 12.40
C MET A 151 -10.77 19.27 13.24
N VAL A 152 -10.91 19.19 14.57
CA VAL A 152 -10.76 20.34 15.48
C VAL A 152 -9.36 20.94 15.39
N VAL A 153 -8.30 20.13 15.41
CA VAL A 153 -6.89 20.55 15.24
C VAL A 153 -6.72 21.32 13.94
N LYS A 154 -7.23 20.77 12.82
CA LYS A 154 -7.16 21.42 11.51
C LYS A 154 -7.88 22.77 11.48
N MET A 155 -9.06 22.86 12.11
CA MET A 155 -9.86 24.10 12.12
C MET A 155 -9.32 25.16 13.09
N SER A 156 -8.68 24.75 14.18
CA SER A 156 -8.14 25.63 15.20
C SER A 156 -6.70 26.09 14.92
N GLY A 157 -6.00 25.42 14.01
CA GLY A 157 -4.60 25.72 13.69
C GLY A 157 -3.62 25.29 14.78
N VAL A 158 -3.96 24.29 15.59
CA VAL A 158 -3.05 23.74 16.60
C VAL A 158 -1.78 23.21 15.91
N PRO A 159 -0.58 23.65 16.35
CA PRO A 159 0.68 23.19 15.79
C PRO A 159 0.91 21.68 15.93
N VAL A 160 1.64 21.09 14.98
CA VAL A 160 1.93 19.65 14.94
C VAL A 160 2.70 19.17 16.17
N ASP A 161 3.62 19.98 16.70
CA ASP A 161 4.40 19.67 17.91
C ASP A 161 3.52 19.50 19.15
N GLN A 162 2.44 20.29 19.28
CA GLN A 162 1.50 20.14 20.39
C GLN A 162 0.70 18.83 20.30
N GLU A 163 0.34 18.41 19.09
CA GLU A 163 -0.36 17.13 18.90
C GLU A 163 0.59 15.93 19.07
N LEU A 164 1.87 16.06 18.72
CA LEU A 164 2.88 15.05 19.08
C LEU A 164 3.02 14.94 20.60
N GLN A 165 3.12 16.05 21.34
CA GLN A 165 3.12 16.03 22.81
C GLN A 165 1.83 15.43 23.39
N PHE A 166 0.68 15.63 22.75
CA PHE A 166 -0.55 14.95 23.14
C PHE A 166 -0.42 13.43 23.00
N THR A 167 0.13 12.94 21.88
CA THR A 167 0.38 11.50 21.71
C THR A 167 1.45 10.96 22.67
N ASP A 168 2.48 11.74 23.02
CA ASP A 168 3.50 11.36 24.01
C ASP A 168 2.85 11.09 25.37
N ARG A 169 1.94 11.97 25.80
CA ARG A 169 1.19 11.78 27.06
C ARG A 169 0.34 10.51 27.02
N LEU A 170 -0.33 10.23 25.91
CA LEU A 170 -1.17 9.04 25.79
C LEU A 170 -0.35 7.75 25.77
N ILE A 171 0.76 7.71 25.02
CA ILE A 171 1.67 6.56 24.98
C ILE A 171 2.32 6.36 26.35
N GLY A 172 2.76 7.43 27.02
CA GLY A 172 3.31 7.35 28.37
C GLY A 172 2.32 6.82 29.41
N SER A 173 1.01 7.03 29.21
CA SER A 173 -0.04 6.46 30.05
C SER A 173 -0.44 5.02 29.67
N ASN A 174 -0.43 4.71 28.37
CA ASN A 174 -0.81 3.43 27.80
C ASN A 174 -0.08 3.22 26.46
N PHE A 175 1.06 2.55 26.50
CA PHE A 175 1.87 2.29 25.31
C PHE A 175 1.17 1.34 24.31
N SER A 176 0.15 0.58 24.74
CA SER A 176 -0.67 -0.27 23.86
C SER A 176 -1.68 0.49 23.00
N ASN A 177 -1.70 1.82 23.08
CA ASN A 177 -2.63 2.65 22.33
C ASN A 177 -2.24 2.76 20.85
N TYR A 178 -2.73 1.81 20.05
CA TYR A 178 -2.55 1.79 18.59
C TYR A 178 -2.99 3.09 17.90
N SER A 179 -4.04 3.75 18.40
CA SER A 179 -4.54 4.99 17.80
C SER A 179 -3.56 6.15 17.96
N SER A 180 -2.84 6.22 19.09
CA SER A 180 -1.79 7.21 19.30
C SER A 180 -0.59 6.98 18.37
N TRP A 181 -0.09 5.75 18.26
CA TRP A 181 0.97 5.39 17.30
C TRP A 181 0.57 5.69 15.85
N HIS A 182 -0.65 5.32 15.47
CA HIS A 182 -1.18 5.64 14.16
C HIS A 182 -1.23 7.15 13.93
N TYR A 183 -1.70 7.92 14.91
CA TYR A 183 -1.75 9.37 14.74
C TYR A 183 -0.37 9.99 14.59
N ARG A 184 0.63 9.54 15.37
CA ARG A 184 2.04 9.91 15.16
C ARG A 184 2.51 9.64 13.74
N SER A 185 2.18 8.47 13.18
CA SER A 185 2.56 8.14 11.80
C SER A 185 2.03 9.13 10.75
N THR A 186 0.94 9.84 11.05
CA THR A 186 0.38 10.89 10.19
C THR A 186 0.88 12.30 10.50
N LEU A 187 1.34 12.55 11.73
CA LEU A 187 1.85 13.85 12.18
C LEU A 187 3.33 14.04 11.79
N LEU A 188 4.16 13.00 11.95
CA LEU A 188 5.60 13.10 11.72
C LEU A 188 5.97 13.55 10.29
N PRO A 189 5.30 13.10 9.21
CA PRO A 189 5.58 13.62 7.87
C PRO A 189 5.22 15.10 7.67
N LEU A 190 4.42 15.69 8.56
CA LEU A 190 4.03 17.11 8.51
C LEU A 190 5.05 18.02 9.20
N LEU A 191 6.05 17.45 9.89
CA LEU A 191 7.19 18.20 10.39
C LEU A 191 8.06 18.59 9.19
N HIS A 192 7.87 19.80 8.67
CA HIS A 192 8.73 20.31 7.60
C HIS A 192 10.16 20.44 8.13
N PRO A 193 11.18 19.88 7.44
CA PRO A 193 12.54 20.37 7.64
C PRO A 193 12.53 21.85 7.28
N GLU A 194 13.10 22.70 8.15
CA GLU A 194 13.11 24.14 7.97
C GLU A 194 13.44 24.53 6.51
N SER A 195 12.59 25.36 5.91
CA SER A 195 12.93 26.07 4.67
C SER A 195 14.31 26.72 4.87
N PRO A 196 15.28 26.59 3.96
CA PRO A 196 16.49 27.39 4.07
C PRO A 196 16.08 28.87 4.07
N ASP A 197 16.65 29.64 4.99
CA ASP A 197 16.48 31.07 5.12
C ASP A 197 16.45 31.82 3.77
N PRO A 198 15.72 32.95 3.65
CA PRO A 198 15.75 33.76 2.44
C PRO A 198 17.19 34.21 2.13
N PRO A 199 17.61 34.21 0.85
CA PRO A 199 18.97 34.52 0.49
C PRO A 199 19.32 35.97 0.86
N SER A 200 20.34 36.11 1.71
CA SER A 200 21.04 37.38 1.90
C SER A 200 21.65 37.85 0.56
N PRO A 201 21.58 39.14 0.22
CA PRO A 201 21.96 39.62 -1.11
C PRO A 201 23.46 39.94 -1.17
N CYS A 202 24.32 38.93 -1.28
CA CYS A 202 25.71 39.14 -1.71
C CYS A 202 26.45 37.81 -1.94
N HIS A 203 26.68 37.45 -3.21
CA HIS A 203 28.00 37.21 -3.81
C HIS A 203 27.87 36.44 -5.14
N GLN A 204 28.31 37.09 -6.22
CA GLN A 204 28.54 36.49 -7.53
C GLN A 204 29.85 35.71 -7.50
N HIS A 205 29.87 34.45 -7.96
CA HIS A 205 30.76 33.92 -9.01
C HIS A 205 30.82 32.37 -9.05
N SER A 206 30.41 31.84 -10.21
CA SER A 206 30.93 30.69 -10.98
C SER A 206 31.53 29.46 -10.26
N HIS A 207 30.78 28.35 -10.24
CA HIS A 207 31.21 27.02 -10.73
C HIS A 207 29.94 26.16 -10.99
N SER A 208 29.86 25.57 -12.18
CA SER A 208 28.70 24.80 -12.66
C SER A 208 28.75 23.35 -12.16
N SER A 209 28.12 23.10 -11.02
CA SER A 209 27.49 21.81 -10.74
C SER A 209 26.00 21.94 -11.14
N PRO A 210 25.37 20.91 -11.72
CA PRO A 210 23.92 20.96 -11.92
C PRO A 210 23.26 21.18 -10.54
N PRO A 211 22.23 22.03 -10.44
CA PRO A 211 21.51 22.16 -9.19
C PRO A 211 20.93 20.78 -8.83
N PRO A 212 20.95 20.36 -7.55
CA PRO A 212 20.13 19.24 -7.16
C PRO A 212 18.71 19.58 -7.60
N SER A 213 18.09 18.67 -8.34
CA SER A 213 16.68 18.77 -8.67
C SER A 213 15.90 19.03 -7.37
N PRO A 214 14.82 19.83 -7.40
CA PRO A 214 14.01 20.09 -6.22
C PRO A 214 13.26 18.80 -5.86
N GLN A 215 13.95 17.87 -5.21
CA GLN A 215 13.39 16.65 -4.66
C GLN A 215 12.58 17.05 -3.44
N THR A 216 11.27 17.22 -3.62
CA THR A 216 10.35 17.42 -2.52
C THR A 216 10.21 16.10 -1.76
N HIS A 217 11.04 15.91 -0.73
CA HIS A 217 10.91 14.85 0.28
C HIS A 217 9.62 14.99 1.15
N SER A 218 8.50 15.46 0.59
CA SER A 218 7.33 15.96 1.36
C SER A 218 6.58 14.90 2.19
N HIS A 219 7.01 13.65 2.13
CA HIS A 219 6.42 12.52 2.86
C HIS A 219 7.43 11.72 3.68
N ARG A 220 8.72 12.11 3.73
CA ARG A 220 9.73 11.38 4.51
C ARG A 220 9.91 12.07 5.87
N VAL A 221 9.76 11.30 6.95
CA VAL A 221 10.15 11.76 8.30
C VAL A 221 11.64 12.05 8.27
N CYS A 222 12.06 13.22 8.75
CA CYS A 222 13.48 13.57 8.80
C CYS A 222 14.24 12.57 9.69
N GLU A 223 15.50 12.31 9.36
CA GLU A 223 16.26 11.25 10.03
C GLU A 223 16.41 11.51 11.53
N GLU A 224 16.65 12.76 11.94
CA GLU A 224 16.75 13.13 13.35
C GLU A 224 15.50 12.72 14.15
N GLN A 225 14.31 12.98 13.59
CA GLN A 225 13.07 12.59 14.24
C GLN A 225 12.88 11.06 14.21
N LEU A 226 13.28 10.39 13.13
CA LEU A 226 13.20 8.94 13.03
C LEU A 226 14.05 8.24 14.11
N LEU A 227 15.25 8.76 14.40
CA LEU A 227 16.12 8.23 15.45
C LEU A 227 15.47 8.36 16.84
N LYS A 228 14.82 9.49 17.13
CA LYS A 228 14.05 9.68 18.38
C LYS A 228 12.87 8.71 18.49
N GLU A 229 12.17 8.44 17.38
CA GLU A 229 11.07 7.48 17.39
C GLU A 229 11.54 6.05 17.63
N TYR A 230 12.71 5.63 17.15
CA TYR A 230 13.25 4.29 17.43
C TYR A 230 13.46 4.08 18.93
N GLU A 231 14.05 5.05 19.64
CA GLU A 231 14.22 4.98 21.09
C GLU A 231 12.88 4.94 21.83
N LEU A 232 11.91 5.78 21.41
CA LEU A 232 10.58 5.82 22.02
C LEU A 232 9.87 4.47 21.93
N VAL A 233 9.83 3.89 20.74
CA VAL A 233 9.12 2.63 20.51
C VAL A 233 9.88 1.43 21.10
N GLN A 234 11.21 1.49 21.13
CA GLN A 234 12.04 0.50 21.82
C GLN A 234 11.61 0.37 23.28
N ASN A 235 11.56 1.49 24.00
CA ASN A 235 11.10 1.51 25.39
C ASN A 235 9.70 0.87 25.56
N ALA A 236 8.79 1.09 24.60
CA ALA A 236 7.45 0.52 24.65
C ALA A 236 7.45 -1.02 24.53
N PHE A 237 8.07 -1.58 23.49
CA PHE A 237 8.04 -3.04 23.30
C PHE A 237 9.00 -3.82 24.21
N PHE A 238 10.01 -3.19 24.83
CA PHE A 238 10.78 -3.83 25.91
C PHE A 238 10.04 -3.80 27.25
N THR A 239 9.15 -2.83 27.47
CA THR A 239 8.32 -2.77 28.68
C THR A 239 7.23 -3.84 28.65
N ASP A 240 6.60 -4.06 27.49
CA ASP A 240 5.68 -5.18 27.26
C ASP A 240 5.90 -5.79 25.87
N PRO A 241 6.72 -6.86 25.79
CA PRO A 241 7.01 -7.57 24.55
C PRO A 241 5.79 -8.14 23.83
N ASN A 242 4.67 -8.32 24.52
CA ASN A 242 3.44 -8.86 23.94
C ASN A 242 2.57 -7.78 23.29
N ASP A 243 2.81 -6.50 23.57
CA ASP A 243 2.06 -5.41 22.95
C ASP A 243 2.40 -5.29 21.46
N GLN A 244 1.45 -5.62 20.61
CA GLN A 244 1.65 -5.57 19.17
C GLN A 244 1.76 -4.14 18.60
N SER A 245 1.23 -3.13 19.28
CA SER A 245 1.07 -1.80 18.68
C SER A 245 2.42 -1.11 18.43
N ALA A 246 3.34 -1.22 19.38
CA ALA A 246 4.71 -0.75 19.25
C ALA A 246 5.45 -1.48 18.11
N TRP A 247 5.32 -2.81 17.99
CA TRP A 247 5.95 -3.58 16.91
C TRP A 247 5.44 -3.20 15.50
N PHE A 248 4.13 -2.99 15.35
CA PHE A 248 3.57 -2.51 14.08
C PHE A 248 4.05 -1.11 13.72
N TYR A 249 4.17 -0.22 14.71
CA TYR A 249 4.73 1.11 14.53
C TYR A 249 6.22 1.05 14.17
N TYR A 250 7.00 0.20 14.85
CA TYR A 250 8.41 -0.04 14.52
C TYR A 250 8.60 -0.50 13.08
N ARG A 251 7.76 -1.44 12.64
CA ARG A 251 7.75 -1.89 11.24
C ARG A 251 7.45 -0.75 10.26
N TRP A 252 6.60 0.20 10.63
CA TRP A 252 6.35 1.40 9.84
C TRP A 252 7.56 2.34 9.80
N LEU A 253 8.27 2.52 10.93
CA LEU A 253 9.51 3.31 10.99
C LEU A 253 10.65 2.70 10.14
N LEU A 254 10.73 1.37 10.06
CA LEU A 254 11.61 0.67 9.11
C LEU A 254 11.11 0.73 7.66
N GLY A 255 9.85 1.11 7.47
CA GLY A 255 9.21 1.26 6.18
C GLY A 255 9.80 2.40 5.36
N ARG A 256 9.30 2.55 4.13
CA ARG A 256 9.79 3.55 3.18
C ARG A 256 8.70 4.54 2.85
N ALA A 257 9.12 5.77 2.55
CA ALA A 257 8.24 6.74 1.93
C ALA A 257 7.75 6.21 0.57
N GLU A 258 6.59 6.69 0.14
CA GLU A 258 6.12 6.40 -1.21
C GLU A 258 7.14 6.85 -2.26
N ARG A 259 7.39 6.01 -3.25
CA ARG A 259 8.28 6.37 -4.36
C ARG A 259 7.58 7.34 -5.30
N GLU A 260 8.38 8.27 -5.81
CA GLU A 260 7.98 9.11 -6.92
C GLU A 260 7.75 8.27 -8.18
N GLU A 261 6.82 8.74 -8.99
CA GLU A 261 6.49 8.16 -10.28
C GLU A 261 7.53 8.58 -11.31
N MET A 262 8.31 7.62 -11.79
CA MET A 262 9.39 7.85 -12.75
C MET A 262 9.50 6.71 -13.76
N ILE A 263 10.10 7.00 -14.92
CA ILE A 263 10.54 5.97 -15.86
C ILE A 263 11.77 5.30 -15.25
N SER A 264 11.69 4.00 -14.94
CA SER A 264 12.78 3.23 -14.31
C SER A 264 13.68 2.52 -15.32
N CYS A 265 13.13 2.15 -16.48
CA CYS A 265 13.87 1.49 -17.54
C CYS A 265 13.33 1.86 -18.92
N VAL A 266 14.22 2.01 -19.90
CA VAL A 266 13.90 2.02 -21.32
C VAL A 266 14.73 0.92 -21.99
N PHE A 267 14.10 0.09 -22.78
CA PHE A 267 14.72 -1.00 -23.54
C PHE A 267 14.31 -0.88 -25.00
N VAL A 268 15.26 -1.10 -25.91
CA VAL A 268 15.02 -1.11 -27.35
C VAL A 268 15.59 -2.38 -27.97
N SER A 269 14.79 -3.01 -28.83
CA SER A 269 15.18 -4.16 -29.64
C SER A 269 15.13 -3.78 -31.12
N ARG A 270 16.25 -3.99 -31.82
CA ARG A 270 16.39 -3.83 -33.27
C ARG A 270 15.67 -4.93 -34.01
N GLU A 271 15.81 -6.18 -33.55
CA GLU A 271 15.24 -7.36 -34.20
C GLU A 271 13.70 -7.36 -34.16
N GLU A 272 13.13 -6.93 -33.04
CA GLU A 272 11.68 -6.84 -32.85
C GLU A 272 11.10 -5.48 -33.26
N GLU A 273 11.97 -4.54 -33.69
CA GLU A 273 11.64 -3.14 -33.97
C GLU A 273 10.71 -2.54 -32.91
N ARG A 274 11.13 -2.59 -31.64
CA ARG A 274 10.24 -2.33 -30.51
C ARG A 274 10.94 -1.65 -29.35
N VAL A 275 10.19 -0.82 -28.64
CA VAL A 275 10.60 -0.18 -27.39
C VAL A 275 9.74 -0.72 -26.25
N ALA A 276 10.37 -1.01 -25.11
CA ALA A 276 9.70 -1.28 -23.84
C ALA A 276 10.12 -0.24 -22.80
N VAL A 277 9.19 0.18 -21.97
CA VAL A 277 9.39 1.15 -20.90
C VAL A 277 8.86 0.58 -19.61
N ALA A 278 9.66 0.63 -18.55
CA ALA A 278 9.24 0.33 -17.19
C ALA A 278 9.11 1.61 -16.35
N PHE A 279 8.17 1.59 -15.42
CA PHE A 279 7.88 2.66 -14.47
C PHE A 279 8.08 2.17 -13.03
N SER A 280 8.41 3.09 -12.13
CA SER A 280 8.55 2.80 -10.69
C SER A 280 7.23 2.38 -10.02
N ARG A 281 6.08 2.67 -10.65
CA ARG A 281 4.73 2.29 -10.23
C ARG A 281 3.87 1.93 -11.44
N PRO A 282 2.77 1.17 -11.28
CA PRO A 282 1.83 0.92 -12.37
C PRO A 282 1.16 2.21 -12.86
N VAL A 283 1.25 2.50 -14.17
CA VAL A 283 0.67 3.70 -14.81
C VAL A 283 -0.27 3.30 -15.95
N ASN A 284 -1.16 4.22 -16.35
CA ASN A 284 -1.93 4.08 -17.58
C ASN A 284 -1.33 4.93 -18.71
N ALA A 285 -0.35 4.37 -19.41
CA ALA A 285 0.40 5.12 -20.41
C ALA A 285 -0.36 5.43 -21.71
N SER A 286 -1.52 4.81 -21.92
CA SER A 286 -2.39 5.19 -23.05
C SER A 286 -3.13 6.52 -22.78
N SER A 287 -3.31 6.88 -21.51
CA SER A 287 -3.85 8.18 -21.08
C SER A 287 -2.77 9.18 -20.64
N SER A 288 -1.62 8.69 -20.19
CA SER A 288 -0.49 9.53 -19.76
C SER A 288 0.39 9.88 -20.96
N GLY A 289 0.62 11.17 -21.22
CA GLY A 289 1.35 11.65 -22.39
C GLY A 289 2.80 11.17 -22.51
N LEU A 290 3.02 9.92 -22.95
CA LEU A 290 4.32 9.39 -23.31
C LEU A 290 4.66 9.78 -24.73
N MET A 291 5.83 10.39 -24.90
CA MET A 291 6.36 10.76 -26.19
C MET A 291 7.68 10.02 -26.42
N LEU A 292 7.77 9.35 -27.56
CA LEU A 292 9.01 8.75 -28.02
C LEU A 292 9.70 9.70 -28.99
N VAL A 293 10.97 9.99 -28.77
CA VAL A 293 11.85 10.73 -29.68
C VAL A 293 12.97 9.80 -30.09
N LEU A 294 13.18 9.67 -31.40
CA LEU A 294 14.27 8.89 -31.99
C LEU A 294 15.08 9.80 -32.91
N ASP A 295 16.39 9.86 -32.68
CA ASP A 295 17.34 10.70 -33.42
C ASP A 295 16.90 12.17 -33.50
N GLY A 296 16.37 12.68 -32.38
CA GLY A 296 15.84 14.03 -32.26
C GLY A 296 14.48 14.26 -32.94
N GLN A 297 13.86 13.24 -33.53
CA GLN A 297 12.56 13.33 -34.18
C GLN A 297 11.47 12.59 -33.39
N PRO A 298 10.32 13.23 -33.11
CA PRO A 298 9.21 12.57 -32.42
C PRO A 298 8.61 11.47 -33.29
N GLN A 299 8.36 10.32 -32.68
CA GLN A 299 7.80 9.14 -33.33
C GLN A 299 6.32 9.00 -33.00
N ARG A 300 5.49 8.75 -34.01
CA ARG A 300 4.07 8.46 -33.83
C ARG A 300 3.89 6.97 -33.56
N VAL A 301 3.89 6.61 -32.28
CA VAL A 301 3.75 5.22 -31.82
C VAL A 301 2.50 5.06 -30.96
N GLU A 302 1.99 3.84 -30.90
CA GLU A 302 0.91 3.47 -29.99
C GLU A 302 1.47 2.65 -28.82
N TRP A 303 1.33 3.19 -27.61
CA TRP A 303 1.70 2.50 -26.38
C TRP A 303 0.60 1.54 -25.97
N ARG A 304 0.97 0.28 -25.74
CA ARG A 304 0.08 -0.76 -25.22
C ARG A 304 0.68 -1.45 -24.01
N SER A 305 -0.21 -1.97 -23.18
CA SER A 305 0.16 -2.81 -22.04
C SER A 305 0.70 -4.17 -22.52
N VAL A 306 1.58 -4.78 -21.72
CA VAL A 306 2.14 -6.11 -21.99
C VAL A 306 1.11 -7.24 -21.87
N HIS A 307 -0.02 -6.99 -21.20
CA HIS A 307 -1.08 -7.98 -21.03
C HIS A 307 -2.45 -7.29 -21.15
N PRO A 308 -3.44 -7.88 -21.87
CA PRO A 308 -4.70 -7.23 -22.21
C PRO A 308 -5.57 -6.86 -21.01
N HIS A 309 -5.41 -7.56 -19.89
CA HIS A 309 -6.17 -7.28 -18.67
C HIS A 309 -5.60 -6.12 -17.83
N PHE A 310 -4.42 -5.60 -18.16
CA PHE A 310 -3.76 -4.55 -17.39
C PHE A 310 -4.03 -3.18 -17.99
N ARG A 311 -4.99 -2.44 -17.40
CA ARG A 311 -5.20 -1.01 -17.69
C ARG A 311 -4.12 -0.12 -17.09
N HIS A 312 -3.62 -0.49 -15.91
CA HIS A 312 -2.45 0.11 -15.30
C HIS A 312 -1.37 -0.96 -15.25
N SER A 313 -0.19 -0.65 -15.77
CA SER A 313 0.94 -1.57 -15.85
C SER A 313 2.24 -0.83 -15.53
N PRO A 314 3.19 -1.44 -14.83
CA PRO A 314 4.54 -0.91 -14.68
C PRO A 314 5.34 -1.05 -15.98
N VAL A 315 4.96 -1.92 -16.92
CA VAL A 315 5.65 -2.10 -18.21
C VAL A 315 4.70 -1.83 -19.38
N TRP A 316 5.16 -1.00 -20.31
CA TRP A 316 4.46 -0.65 -21.55
C TRP A 316 5.39 -0.85 -22.74
N ILE A 317 4.81 -1.18 -23.89
CA ILE A 317 5.56 -1.43 -25.12
C ILE A 317 4.94 -0.66 -26.28
N CYS A 318 5.77 -0.30 -27.26
CA CYS A 318 5.32 0.20 -28.55
C CYS A 318 6.15 -0.42 -29.68
N ALA A 319 5.49 -0.72 -30.80
CA ALA A 319 6.18 -1.10 -32.03
C ALA A 319 6.70 0.16 -32.73
N LEU A 320 7.85 0.03 -33.38
CA LEU A 320 8.41 1.05 -34.24
C LEU A 320 8.00 0.79 -35.69
N PRO A 321 7.90 1.83 -36.53
CA PRO A 321 7.70 1.61 -37.96
C PRO A 321 8.86 0.79 -38.55
N PRO A 322 8.62 -0.09 -39.53
CA PRO A 322 9.68 -0.89 -40.10
C PRO A 322 10.80 -0.06 -40.74
N GLY A 323 12.05 -0.48 -40.53
CA GLY A 323 13.26 0.19 -41.00
C GLY A 323 13.67 1.41 -40.18
N THR A 324 12.96 1.74 -39.09
CA THR A 324 13.24 2.91 -38.25
C THR A 324 14.59 2.79 -37.52
N ILE A 325 14.99 1.58 -37.13
CA ILE A 325 16.26 1.31 -36.46
C ILE A 325 17.17 0.50 -37.40
N SER A 326 17.79 1.18 -38.36
CA SER A 326 18.68 0.57 -39.35
C SER A 326 20.09 0.33 -38.79
N ASP A 327 20.77 -0.73 -39.24
CA ASP A 327 22.17 -0.98 -38.83
C ASP A 327 23.19 -0.18 -39.67
N ILE A 328 22.72 0.78 -40.47
CA ILE A 328 23.55 1.59 -41.37
C ILE A 328 24.09 2.83 -40.62
N ILE A 329 23.32 3.33 -39.65
CA ILE A 329 23.67 4.52 -38.86
C ILE A 329 24.49 4.07 -37.64
N ASN A 330 25.54 4.85 -37.31
CA ASN A 330 26.48 4.57 -36.22
C ASN A 330 25.80 4.34 -34.86
N GLU A 331 24.78 5.13 -34.56
CA GLU A 331 23.96 5.02 -33.35
C GLU A 331 22.56 5.56 -33.61
N HIS A 332 21.60 5.01 -32.88
CA HIS A 332 20.24 5.52 -32.78
C HIS A 332 20.00 6.00 -31.35
N ASN A 333 19.71 7.29 -31.18
CA ASN A 333 19.47 7.91 -29.88
C ASN A 333 17.97 7.96 -29.59
N LEU A 334 17.55 7.31 -28.52
CA LEU A 334 16.16 7.13 -28.14
C LEU A 334 15.87 7.81 -26.81
N THR A 335 14.91 8.73 -26.78
CA THR A 335 14.44 9.38 -25.56
C THR A 335 12.96 9.12 -25.37
N VAL A 336 12.59 8.62 -24.19
CA VAL A 336 11.18 8.52 -23.78
C VAL A 336 10.88 9.63 -22.79
N HIS A 337 9.96 10.52 -23.13
CA HIS A 337 9.47 11.58 -22.26
C HIS A 337 8.13 11.20 -21.62
N TRP A 338 8.02 11.39 -20.30
CA TRP A 338 6.75 11.42 -19.60
C TRP A 338 6.32 12.86 -19.36
N THR A 339 5.52 13.40 -20.28
CA THR A 339 5.21 14.85 -20.33
C THR A 339 4.50 15.36 -19.08
N GLU A 340 3.58 14.60 -18.49
CA GLU A 340 2.83 14.99 -17.28
C GLU A 340 3.71 15.14 -16.04
N LYS A 341 4.79 14.38 -15.95
CA LYS A 341 5.74 14.38 -14.83
C LYS A 341 7.01 15.17 -15.10
N HIS A 342 7.17 15.68 -16.33
CA HIS A 342 8.38 16.34 -16.80
C HIS A 342 9.65 15.51 -16.61
N THR A 343 9.53 14.18 -16.66
CA THR A 343 10.67 13.24 -16.59
C THR A 343 10.96 12.65 -17.96
N HIS A 344 12.20 12.21 -18.19
CA HIS A 344 12.60 11.53 -19.41
C HIS A 344 13.70 10.51 -19.13
N ARG A 345 13.92 9.59 -20.06
CA ARG A 345 15.03 8.65 -20.01
C ARG A 345 15.58 8.40 -21.42
N ASP A 346 16.90 8.44 -21.52
CA ASP A 346 17.64 8.27 -22.77
C ASP A 346 18.25 6.88 -22.87
N CYS A 347 18.35 6.37 -24.10
CA CYS A 347 18.98 5.09 -24.43
C CYS A 347 19.62 5.20 -25.83
N ALA A 348 20.87 4.77 -25.97
CA ALA A 348 21.58 4.77 -27.26
C ALA A 348 21.76 3.35 -27.78
N LEU A 349 21.36 3.08 -29.03
CA LEU A 349 21.54 1.80 -29.69
C LEU A 349 22.59 1.90 -30.80
N TYR A 350 23.76 1.33 -30.55
CA TYR A 350 24.90 1.35 -31.48
C TYR A 350 24.77 0.34 -32.62
N THR A 351 25.46 0.60 -33.73
CA THR A 351 25.63 -0.34 -34.85
C THR A 351 26.18 -1.69 -34.37
N GLY A 352 25.69 -2.78 -34.97
CA GLY A 352 26.09 -4.15 -34.65
C GLY A 352 25.51 -4.70 -33.35
N ARG A 353 24.80 -3.88 -32.55
CA ARG A 353 24.03 -4.35 -31.39
C ARG A 353 22.58 -4.62 -31.79
N SER A 354 22.05 -5.76 -31.35
CA SER A 354 20.65 -6.14 -31.53
C SER A 354 19.71 -5.41 -30.56
N GLU A 355 20.22 -4.93 -29.43
CA GLU A 355 19.44 -4.29 -28.39
C GLU A 355 20.28 -3.34 -27.52
N SER A 356 19.59 -2.46 -26.80
CA SER A 356 20.19 -1.56 -25.81
C SER A 356 19.17 -1.19 -24.73
N TRP A 357 19.64 -0.73 -23.59
CA TRP A 357 18.79 -0.28 -22.49
C TRP A 357 19.44 0.80 -21.63
N CYS A 358 18.61 1.51 -20.90
CA CYS A 358 18.97 2.36 -19.79
C CYS A 358 18.05 2.04 -18.63
N ARG A 359 18.60 1.61 -17.50
CA ARG A 359 17.87 1.14 -16.32
C ARG A 359 18.55 1.70 -15.08
N ASP A 360 17.78 2.23 -14.13
CA ASP A 360 18.33 2.43 -12.79
C ASP A 360 18.37 1.08 -12.07
N SER A 361 19.48 0.79 -11.38
CA SER A 361 19.56 -0.44 -10.59
C SER A 361 18.60 -0.39 -9.39
N ALA A 362 18.25 -1.57 -8.86
CA ALA A 362 17.49 -1.64 -7.61
C ALA A 362 18.24 -0.99 -6.44
N THR A 363 19.58 -0.87 -6.53
CA THR A 363 20.39 -0.14 -5.54
C THR A 363 20.22 1.37 -5.71
N ASP A 364 20.38 1.89 -6.94
CA ASP A 364 20.27 3.34 -7.23
C ASP A 364 18.89 3.91 -6.87
N GLN A 365 17.85 3.09 -7.03
CA GLN A 365 16.46 3.48 -6.72
C GLN A 365 16.05 3.25 -5.26
N GLU A 366 16.98 2.82 -4.39
CA GLU A 366 16.65 2.34 -3.04
C GLU A 366 15.47 1.33 -3.06
N LEU A 367 15.47 0.45 -4.07
CA LEU A 367 14.31 -0.34 -4.45
C LEU A 367 13.97 -1.41 -3.42
N PHE A 368 14.98 -2.00 -2.78
CA PHE A 368 14.81 -3.03 -1.75
C PHE A 368 15.40 -2.68 -0.38
N ARG A 369 16.12 -1.57 -0.28
CA ARG A 369 16.55 -0.96 0.98
C ARG A 369 16.85 0.52 0.75
N SER A 370 16.70 1.34 1.80
CA SER A 370 17.23 2.70 1.77
C SER A 370 18.69 2.71 2.15
N GLU A 371 19.45 3.68 1.63
CA GLU A 371 20.77 3.96 2.17
C GLU A 371 20.64 4.42 3.62
N LEU A 372 21.57 3.98 4.46
CA LEU A 372 21.58 4.27 5.88
C LEU A 372 22.78 5.16 6.19
N SER A 373 22.55 6.23 6.95
CA SER A 373 23.63 6.99 7.58
C SER A 373 24.40 6.12 8.58
N VAL A 374 25.56 6.60 9.00
CA VAL A 374 26.37 5.93 10.03
C VAL A 374 25.60 5.85 11.35
N GLU A 375 24.93 6.95 11.71
CA GLU A 375 24.13 7.09 12.92
C GLU A 375 22.96 6.11 12.90
N LYS A 376 22.17 6.10 11.82
CA LYS A 376 21.04 5.19 11.68
C LYS A 376 21.47 3.73 11.64
N THR A 377 22.58 3.42 10.97
CA THR A 377 23.17 2.07 10.96
C THR A 377 23.51 1.62 12.38
N SER A 378 24.17 2.49 13.17
CA SER A 378 24.54 2.18 14.56
C SER A 378 23.32 1.93 15.43
N VAL A 379 22.26 2.74 15.29
CA VAL A 379 21.01 2.55 16.04
C VAL A 379 20.36 1.22 15.67
N LEU A 380 20.17 0.92 14.38
CA LEU A 380 19.54 -0.33 13.95
C LEU A 380 20.35 -1.58 14.33
N GLN A 381 21.68 -1.49 14.37
CA GLN A 381 22.52 -2.58 14.89
C GLN A 381 22.32 -2.79 16.40
N SER A 382 22.24 -1.72 17.17
CA SER A 382 21.92 -1.77 18.61
C SER A 382 20.54 -2.37 18.86
N GLU A 383 19.55 -2.00 18.04
CA GLU A 383 18.19 -2.56 18.09
C GLU A 383 18.18 -4.06 17.79
N LEU A 384 18.93 -4.50 16.76
CA LEU A 384 19.07 -5.91 16.43
C LEU A 384 19.68 -6.71 17.58
N GLN A 385 20.75 -6.19 18.21
CA GLN A 385 21.36 -6.81 19.39
C GLN A 385 20.37 -6.91 20.55
N SER A 386 19.64 -5.84 20.82
CA SER A 386 18.66 -5.78 21.91
C SER A 386 17.51 -6.77 21.66
N CYS A 387 17.00 -6.84 20.42
CA CYS A 387 15.96 -7.80 20.06
C CYS A 387 16.45 -9.25 20.19
N ASN A 388 17.72 -9.54 19.83
CA ASN A 388 18.28 -10.87 20.05
C ASN A 388 18.32 -11.24 21.54
N GLN A 389 18.70 -10.31 22.42
CA GLN A 389 18.65 -10.54 23.87
C GLN A 389 17.22 -10.77 24.37
N LEU A 390 16.23 -10.03 23.85
CA LEU A 390 14.83 -10.27 24.17
C LEU A 390 14.37 -11.65 23.71
N LEU A 391 14.81 -12.09 22.53
CA LEU A 391 14.48 -13.39 21.98
C LEU A 391 15.07 -14.55 22.82
N GLU A 392 16.24 -14.36 23.42
CA GLU A 392 16.81 -15.34 24.37
C GLU A 392 15.91 -15.51 25.61
N LEU A 393 15.27 -14.42 26.07
CA LEU A 393 14.35 -14.45 27.21
C LEU A 393 12.96 -14.96 26.81
N GLU A 394 12.48 -14.59 25.62
CA GLU A 394 11.17 -14.98 25.07
C GLU A 394 11.28 -15.64 23.67
N PRO A 395 11.73 -16.90 23.57
CA PRO A 395 12.01 -17.54 22.28
C PRO A 395 10.79 -17.71 21.36
N GLN A 396 9.59 -17.62 21.92
CA GLN A 396 8.32 -17.73 21.19
C GLN A 396 7.68 -16.36 20.88
N ASN A 397 8.40 -15.26 21.09
CA ASN A 397 7.89 -13.95 20.76
C ASN A 397 7.96 -13.71 19.23
N LYS A 398 6.85 -14.00 18.55
CA LYS A 398 6.69 -13.84 17.10
C LYS A 398 6.95 -12.40 16.60
N TRP A 399 6.69 -11.39 17.44
CA TRP A 399 6.89 -10.00 17.06
C TRP A 399 8.37 -9.64 17.07
N CYS A 400 9.08 -10.05 18.11
CA CYS A 400 10.52 -9.92 18.21
C CYS A 400 11.24 -10.65 17.06
N LEU A 401 10.87 -11.92 16.80
CA LEU A 401 11.39 -12.72 15.68
C LEU A 401 11.20 -12.01 14.32
N LEU A 402 10.00 -11.50 14.05
CA LEU A 402 9.73 -10.79 12.80
C LEU A 402 10.52 -9.47 12.72
N THR A 403 10.66 -8.74 13.82
CA THR A 403 11.43 -7.49 13.85
C THR A 403 12.92 -7.74 13.62
N ILE A 404 13.50 -8.81 14.17
CA ILE A 404 14.89 -9.24 13.89
C ILE A 404 15.08 -9.47 12.38
N VAL A 405 14.15 -10.19 11.75
CA VAL A 405 14.16 -10.42 10.29
C VAL A 405 14.12 -9.10 9.51
N LEU A 406 13.28 -8.15 9.94
CA LEU A 406 13.16 -6.84 9.29
C LEU A 406 14.40 -5.96 9.51
N LEU A 407 15.05 -6.06 10.67
CA LEU A 407 16.30 -5.35 10.97
C LEU A 407 17.47 -5.88 10.16
N MET A 408 17.63 -7.20 10.11
CA MET A 408 18.62 -7.86 9.24
C MET A 408 18.41 -7.45 7.78
N ARG A 409 17.15 -7.38 7.32
CA ARG A 409 16.79 -6.90 5.99
C ARG A 409 17.19 -5.45 5.75
N ALA A 410 16.99 -4.57 6.73
CA ALA A 410 17.32 -3.16 6.63
C ALA A 410 18.84 -2.90 6.62
N LEU A 411 19.58 -3.64 7.46
CA LEU A 411 21.02 -3.50 7.64
C LEU A 411 21.83 -4.11 6.48
N ASP A 412 21.70 -5.42 6.27
CA ASP A 412 22.47 -6.14 5.27
C ASP A 412 21.73 -7.43 4.84
N PRO A 413 20.83 -7.34 3.84
CA PRO A 413 20.00 -8.47 3.43
C PRO A 413 20.78 -9.62 2.79
N LEU A 414 21.98 -9.35 2.26
CA LEU A 414 22.84 -10.36 1.66
C LEU A 414 23.73 -11.01 2.72
N GLY A 415 24.28 -10.23 3.65
CA GLY A 415 25.08 -10.73 4.77
C GLY A 415 24.31 -11.61 5.75
N TYR A 416 23.02 -11.30 6.00
CA TYR A 416 22.16 -12.03 6.94
C TYR A 416 21.22 -13.05 6.27
N GLU A 417 21.49 -13.46 5.03
CA GLU A 417 20.57 -14.33 4.28
C GLU A 417 20.29 -15.65 5.00
N ARG A 418 21.32 -16.30 5.54
CA ARG A 418 21.19 -17.60 6.23
C ARG A 418 20.39 -17.48 7.53
N GLU A 419 20.72 -16.49 8.34
CA GLU A 419 20.08 -16.18 9.61
C GLU A 419 18.61 -15.83 9.38
N THR A 420 18.33 -15.01 8.36
CA THR A 420 16.97 -14.66 7.96
C THR A 420 16.13 -15.88 7.64
N LEU A 421 16.67 -16.83 6.86
CA LEU A 421 15.96 -18.08 6.52
C LEU A 421 15.67 -18.93 7.77
N SER A 422 16.63 -19.02 8.70
CA SER A 422 16.43 -19.74 9.96
C SER A 422 15.33 -19.11 10.81
N HIS A 423 15.29 -17.77 10.93
CA HIS A 423 14.25 -17.08 11.68
C HIS A 423 12.86 -17.25 11.05
N PHE A 424 12.76 -17.31 9.71
CA PHE A 424 11.50 -17.62 9.04
C PHE A 424 10.99 -19.02 9.35
N GLN A 425 11.87 -20.01 9.49
CA GLN A 425 11.48 -21.36 9.90
C GLN A 425 10.89 -21.33 11.31
N THR A 426 11.58 -20.70 12.26
CA THR A 426 11.09 -20.53 13.64
C THR A 426 9.76 -19.77 13.69
N LEU A 427 9.61 -18.70 12.89
CA LEU A 427 8.34 -17.95 12.81
C LEU A 427 7.18 -18.82 12.34
N LYS A 428 7.39 -19.71 11.37
CA LYS A 428 6.36 -20.63 10.88
C LYS A 428 5.93 -21.64 11.95
N GLU A 429 6.82 -22.01 12.86
CA GLU A 429 6.54 -22.92 13.97
C GLU A 429 5.82 -22.21 15.12
N VAL A 430 6.35 -21.08 15.56
CA VAL A 430 5.80 -20.26 16.65
C VAL A 430 4.44 -19.65 16.28
N ASP A 431 4.25 -19.36 15.00
CA ASP A 431 3.05 -18.72 14.48
C ASP A 431 2.49 -19.43 13.25
N SER A 432 2.02 -20.65 13.50
CA SER A 432 1.49 -21.55 12.48
C SER A 432 0.30 -20.99 11.68
N MET A 433 -0.57 -20.18 12.30
CA MET A 433 -1.70 -19.55 11.62
C MET A 433 -1.27 -18.57 10.52
N ARG A 434 -0.02 -18.07 10.55
CA ARG A 434 0.57 -17.17 9.55
C ARG A 434 1.71 -17.80 8.76
N SER A 435 1.86 -19.13 8.80
CA SER A 435 2.92 -19.86 8.10
C SER A 435 3.00 -19.53 6.59
N ALA A 436 1.84 -19.45 5.92
CA ALA A 436 1.77 -19.05 4.50
C ALA A 436 2.30 -17.62 4.27
N TYR A 437 1.91 -16.68 5.13
CA TYR A 437 2.40 -15.29 5.07
C TYR A 437 3.94 -15.22 5.22
N TYR A 438 4.52 -16.01 6.14
CA TYR A 438 5.97 -16.06 6.29
C TYR A 438 6.66 -16.74 5.10
N GLY A 439 6.03 -17.75 4.49
CA GLY A 439 6.51 -18.35 3.23
C GLY A 439 6.58 -17.34 2.11
N ASP A 440 5.53 -16.53 1.96
CA ASP A 440 5.44 -15.49 0.95
C ASP A 440 6.45 -14.36 1.20
N LEU A 441 6.59 -13.91 2.45
CA LEU A 441 7.57 -12.89 2.81
C LEU A 441 9.02 -13.37 2.63
N CYS A 442 9.29 -14.64 2.95
CA CYS A 442 10.58 -15.27 2.70
C CYS A 442 10.88 -15.35 1.19
N SER A 443 9.91 -15.78 0.38
CA SER A 443 10.01 -15.81 -1.09
C SER A 443 10.33 -14.42 -1.64
N LYS A 444 9.64 -13.40 -1.14
CA LYS A 444 9.91 -12.00 -1.49
C LYS A 444 11.35 -11.60 -1.19
N PHE A 445 11.87 -11.90 0.00
CA PHE A 445 13.25 -11.52 0.35
C PHE A 445 14.30 -12.26 -0.47
N MET A 446 14.06 -13.53 -0.80
CA MET A 446 14.94 -14.29 -1.69
C MET A 446 14.95 -13.71 -3.11
N ILE A 447 13.79 -13.33 -3.65
CA ILE A 447 13.69 -12.67 -4.96
C ILE A 447 14.45 -11.35 -4.96
N GLU A 448 14.22 -10.50 -3.97
CA GLU A 448 14.94 -9.23 -3.86
C GLU A 448 16.46 -9.43 -3.74
N ASN A 449 16.91 -10.43 -2.97
CA ASN A 449 18.34 -10.78 -2.86
C ASN A 449 18.92 -11.22 -4.19
N THR A 450 18.22 -12.07 -4.95
CA THR A 450 18.68 -12.53 -6.25
C THR A 450 18.74 -11.40 -7.26
N ILE A 451 17.80 -10.45 -7.24
CA ILE A 451 17.87 -9.25 -8.09
C ILE A 451 19.14 -8.44 -7.76
N LEU A 452 19.43 -8.21 -6.48
CA LEU A 452 20.65 -7.50 -6.06
C LEU A 452 21.93 -8.23 -6.50
N LYS A 453 21.98 -9.56 -6.32
CA LYS A 453 23.12 -10.40 -6.75
C LYS A 453 23.31 -10.36 -8.28
N MET A 454 22.21 -10.41 -9.02
CA MET A 454 22.18 -10.34 -10.48
C MET A 454 22.71 -8.99 -10.99
N GLU A 455 22.27 -7.89 -10.37
CA GLU A 455 22.73 -6.54 -10.69
C GLU A 455 24.22 -6.36 -10.37
N TYR A 456 24.66 -6.82 -9.20
CA TYR A 456 26.08 -6.75 -8.82
C TYR A 456 26.99 -7.54 -9.76
N ALA A 457 26.52 -8.68 -10.27
CA ALA A 457 27.26 -9.50 -11.23
C ALA A 457 27.11 -9.02 -12.68
N GLU A 458 26.29 -8.00 -12.95
CA GLU A 458 25.96 -7.49 -14.29
C GLU A 458 25.48 -8.60 -15.26
N VAL A 459 24.76 -9.60 -14.75
CA VAL A 459 24.20 -10.70 -15.54
C VAL A 459 22.70 -10.52 -15.76
N ARG A 460 22.17 -11.18 -16.80
CA ARG A 460 20.72 -11.20 -17.13
C ARG A 460 20.09 -12.56 -16.86
N VAL A 461 20.69 -13.31 -15.94
CA VAL A 461 20.26 -14.64 -15.52
C VAL A 461 19.71 -14.55 -14.10
N PHE A 462 18.48 -14.99 -13.91
CA PHE A 462 17.80 -14.98 -12.63
C PHE A 462 17.47 -16.41 -12.21
N SER A 463 18.17 -16.93 -11.21
CA SER A 463 18.01 -18.31 -10.75
C SER A 463 17.65 -18.36 -9.27
N LEU A 464 16.57 -19.06 -8.96
CA LEU A 464 16.06 -19.36 -7.62
C LEU A 464 15.62 -20.82 -7.51
N SER A 465 16.42 -21.74 -8.05
CA SER A 465 16.13 -23.16 -7.90
C SER A 465 16.34 -23.65 -6.46
N ASP A 466 15.45 -24.53 -6.00
CA ASP A 466 15.50 -25.15 -4.66
C ASP A 466 15.50 -24.11 -3.51
N LYS A 467 14.46 -23.26 -3.51
CA LYS A 467 14.30 -22.17 -2.53
C LYS A 467 12.96 -22.19 -1.81
N ASN A 468 12.13 -23.21 -2.01
CA ASN A 468 10.79 -23.30 -1.43
C ASN A 468 9.93 -22.05 -1.70
N LEU A 469 10.06 -21.45 -2.88
CA LEU A 469 9.27 -20.31 -3.28
C LEU A 469 7.78 -20.68 -3.34
N THR A 470 6.95 -19.90 -2.67
CA THR A 470 5.48 -20.03 -2.69
C THR A 470 4.82 -18.98 -3.58
N MET A 471 5.52 -17.89 -3.87
CA MET A 471 5.04 -16.80 -4.71
C MET A 471 6.16 -16.11 -5.49
N LEU A 472 5.77 -15.39 -6.54
CA LEU A 472 6.63 -14.47 -7.30
C LEU A 472 6.24 -13.01 -7.04
N CYS A 473 7.22 -12.12 -6.98
CA CYS A 473 7.03 -10.66 -6.88
C CYS A 473 8.12 -9.91 -7.64
N HIS A 474 7.97 -8.58 -7.76
CA HIS A 474 8.95 -7.70 -8.41
C HIS A 474 9.30 -8.10 -9.85
N LEU A 475 8.37 -8.73 -10.56
CA LEU A 475 8.55 -9.16 -11.95
C LEU A 475 8.76 -7.97 -12.90
N ASP A 476 8.29 -6.78 -12.52
CA ASP A 476 8.57 -5.50 -13.18
C ASP A 476 10.07 -5.16 -13.22
N GLN A 477 10.87 -5.69 -12.29
CA GLN A 477 12.32 -5.50 -12.26
C GLN A 477 13.07 -6.45 -13.19
N LEU A 478 12.38 -7.44 -13.74
CA LEU A 478 12.98 -8.50 -14.56
C LEU A 478 12.79 -8.27 -16.06
N LEU A 479 12.41 -7.05 -16.49
CA LEU A 479 12.20 -6.68 -17.89
C LEU A 479 13.35 -7.13 -18.81
N LEU A 480 14.59 -7.01 -18.33
CA LEU A 480 15.80 -7.28 -19.08
C LEU A 480 16.29 -8.74 -18.95
N VAL A 481 15.72 -9.55 -18.07
CA VAL A 481 16.20 -10.92 -17.81
C VAL A 481 15.99 -11.80 -19.05
N THR A 482 17.01 -12.59 -19.40
CA THR A 482 16.97 -13.52 -20.55
C THR A 482 16.78 -14.97 -20.13
N HIS A 483 17.29 -15.35 -18.96
CA HIS A 483 17.18 -16.74 -18.48
C HIS A 483 16.61 -16.75 -17.06
N ILE A 484 15.57 -17.56 -16.85
CA ILE A 484 14.97 -17.79 -15.55
C ILE A 484 14.98 -19.27 -15.22
N ASN A 485 15.47 -19.59 -14.02
CA ASN A 485 15.30 -20.91 -13.42
C ASN A 485 14.59 -20.79 -12.06
N LEU A 486 13.37 -21.34 -12.01
CA LEU A 486 12.48 -21.43 -10.85
C LEU A 486 12.22 -22.89 -10.44
N SER A 487 13.05 -23.82 -10.90
CA SER A 487 12.83 -25.25 -10.71
C SER A 487 12.95 -25.68 -9.24
N CYS A 488 12.28 -26.76 -8.84
CA CYS A 488 12.28 -27.27 -7.46
C CYS A 488 11.74 -26.24 -6.45
N ASN A 489 10.52 -25.73 -6.68
CA ASN A 489 9.84 -24.80 -5.78
C ASN A 489 8.38 -25.24 -5.55
N GLN A 490 7.57 -24.37 -4.93
CA GLN A 490 6.17 -24.66 -4.57
C GLN A 490 5.21 -23.71 -5.29
N LEU A 491 5.57 -23.28 -6.51
CA LEU A 491 4.76 -22.35 -7.30
C LEU A 491 3.52 -23.05 -7.83
N LEU A 492 2.36 -22.44 -7.63
CA LEU A 492 1.07 -22.94 -8.14
C LEU A 492 0.70 -22.37 -9.52
N ARG A 493 1.30 -21.25 -9.91
CA ARG A 493 0.97 -20.54 -11.15
C ARG A 493 2.10 -19.62 -11.60
N LEU A 494 2.13 -19.35 -12.90
CA LEU A 494 2.86 -18.22 -13.45
C LEU A 494 1.88 -17.05 -13.59
N PRO A 495 1.97 -16.00 -12.75
CA PRO A 495 0.95 -14.95 -12.69
C PRO A 495 1.02 -14.05 -13.95
N PRO A 496 -0.07 -13.37 -14.35
CA PRO A 496 -0.08 -12.53 -15.56
C PRO A 496 1.00 -11.43 -15.60
N GLN A 497 1.53 -11.01 -14.44
CA GLN A 497 2.66 -10.08 -14.34
C GLN A 497 3.95 -10.64 -14.94
N PHE A 498 4.06 -11.94 -15.16
CA PHE A 498 5.21 -12.57 -15.82
C PHE A 498 5.36 -12.12 -17.28
N ALA A 499 4.29 -11.63 -17.91
CA ALA A 499 4.34 -10.98 -19.22
C ALA A 499 5.22 -9.70 -19.23
N MET A 500 5.68 -9.19 -18.08
CA MET A 500 6.61 -8.05 -18.02
C MET A 500 8.02 -8.39 -18.50
N LEU A 501 8.39 -9.67 -18.58
CA LEU A 501 9.74 -10.16 -18.89
C LEU A 501 9.99 -10.17 -20.40
N GLN A 502 10.02 -9.00 -21.01
CA GLN A 502 10.02 -8.84 -22.48
C GLN A 502 11.33 -9.25 -23.17
N CYS A 503 12.36 -9.62 -22.41
CA CYS A 503 13.63 -10.17 -22.91
C CYS A 503 13.83 -11.66 -22.63
N LEU A 504 12.86 -12.35 -22.00
CA LEU A 504 13.02 -13.74 -21.59
C LEU A 504 13.16 -14.66 -22.81
N GLU A 505 14.19 -15.50 -22.80
CA GLU A 505 14.54 -16.47 -23.84
C GLU A 505 14.36 -17.90 -23.33
N VAL A 506 14.77 -18.17 -22.08
CA VAL A 506 14.72 -19.50 -21.47
C VAL A 506 13.99 -19.45 -20.13
N LEU A 507 12.98 -20.30 -19.96
CA LEU A 507 12.28 -20.53 -18.71
C LEU A 507 12.38 -21.99 -18.29
N GLU A 508 13.04 -22.23 -17.16
CA GLU A 508 13.02 -23.50 -16.44
C GLU A 508 12.15 -23.35 -15.19
N ALA A 509 11.05 -24.09 -15.10
CA ALA A 509 10.15 -24.09 -13.96
C ALA A 509 9.72 -25.53 -13.60
N ASP A 510 10.68 -26.44 -13.66
CA ASP A 510 10.48 -27.86 -13.39
C ASP A 510 10.17 -28.11 -11.90
N ASP A 511 9.57 -29.25 -11.58
CA ASP A 511 9.38 -29.73 -10.21
C ASP A 511 8.72 -28.66 -9.31
N ASN A 512 7.55 -28.18 -9.77
CA ASN A 512 6.69 -27.24 -9.07
C ASN A 512 5.25 -27.80 -8.99
N ALA A 513 4.27 -26.98 -8.63
CA ALA A 513 2.85 -27.35 -8.60
C ALA A 513 2.03 -26.47 -9.56
N ILE A 514 2.63 -26.04 -10.67
CA ILE A 514 2.02 -25.09 -11.60
C ILE A 514 0.83 -25.74 -12.32
N GLU A 515 -0.34 -25.13 -12.18
CA GLU A 515 -1.57 -25.51 -12.90
C GLU A 515 -2.01 -24.47 -13.93
N ASN A 516 -1.49 -23.23 -13.86
CA ASN A 516 -1.91 -22.10 -14.68
C ASN A 516 -0.70 -21.36 -15.27
N LEU A 517 -0.78 -21.06 -16.57
CA LEU A 517 0.28 -20.44 -17.38
C LEU A 517 -0.11 -19.03 -17.90
N ASP A 518 -1.01 -18.31 -17.21
CA ASP A 518 -1.49 -16.98 -17.61
C ASP A 518 -0.35 -15.98 -17.83
N GLY A 519 0.75 -16.16 -17.10
CA GLY A 519 1.97 -15.36 -17.22
C GLY A 519 2.75 -15.54 -18.52
N LEU A 520 2.54 -16.62 -19.27
CA LEU A 520 3.23 -16.91 -20.54
C LEU A 520 2.50 -16.32 -21.75
N TYR A 521 1.95 -15.13 -21.57
CA TYR A 521 1.31 -14.36 -22.62
C TYR A 521 2.29 -13.35 -23.23
N TYR A 522 2.42 -13.37 -24.55
CA TYR A 522 3.15 -12.38 -25.35
C TYR A 522 4.60 -12.14 -24.87
N LEU A 523 5.36 -13.23 -24.76
CA LEU A 523 6.81 -13.20 -24.51
C LEU A 523 7.54 -13.34 -25.85
N PRO A 524 8.00 -12.23 -26.45
CA PRO A 524 8.45 -12.16 -27.86
C PRO A 524 9.74 -12.92 -28.13
N LYS A 525 10.58 -13.09 -27.10
CA LYS A 525 11.91 -13.69 -27.20
C LYS A 525 11.97 -15.12 -26.68
N LEU A 526 10.88 -15.62 -26.10
CA LEU A 526 10.86 -16.91 -25.42
C LEU A 526 11.02 -18.04 -26.43
N GLN A 527 12.08 -18.83 -26.26
CA GLN A 527 12.49 -19.91 -27.14
C GLN A 527 12.34 -21.27 -26.48
N GLU A 528 12.68 -21.36 -25.19
CA GLU A 528 12.71 -22.62 -24.46
C GLU A 528 11.87 -22.52 -23.17
N VAL A 529 10.96 -23.48 -22.99
CA VAL A 529 10.14 -23.60 -21.80
C VAL A 529 10.19 -25.04 -21.28
N SER A 530 10.76 -25.22 -20.09
CA SER A 530 10.70 -26.47 -19.35
C SER A 530 9.73 -26.34 -18.17
N LEU A 531 8.70 -27.17 -18.17
CA LEU A 531 7.63 -27.24 -17.16
C LEU A 531 7.49 -28.66 -16.62
N LYS A 532 8.57 -29.44 -16.60
CA LYS A 532 8.56 -30.85 -16.21
C LYS A 532 8.01 -31.01 -14.80
N ASN A 533 7.26 -32.09 -14.55
CA ASN A 533 6.73 -32.45 -13.23
C ASN A 533 5.93 -31.31 -12.57
N ASN A 534 4.91 -30.81 -13.28
CA ASN A 534 3.94 -29.83 -12.78
C ASN A 534 2.51 -30.42 -12.79
N GLN A 535 1.48 -29.58 -12.58
CA GLN A 535 0.08 -30.00 -12.47
C GLN A 535 -0.78 -29.50 -13.65
N ILE A 536 -0.18 -29.29 -14.82
CA ILE A 536 -0.89 -28.84 -16.02
C ILE A 536 -1.76 -29.99 -16.52
N SER A 537 -3.08 -29.78 -16.56
CA SER A 537 -4.04 -30.86 -16.78
C SER A 537 -4.89 -30.73 -18.04
N LYS A 538 -4.96 -29.55 -18.65
CA LYS A 538 -5.81 -29.31 -19.83
C LYS A 538 -5.02 -28.69 -20.98
N LEU A 539 -5.39 -29.05 -22.21
CA LEU A 539 -4.84 -28.42 -23.42
C LEU A 539 -5.13 -26.91 -23.47
N SER A 540 -6.30 -26.47 -22.97
CA SER A 540 -6.68 -25.06 -22.92
C SER A 540 -5.68 -24.19 -22.17
N ASP A 541 -4.99 -24.76 -21.18
CA ASP A 541 -4.03 -24.04 -20.34
C ASP A 541 -2.75 -23.69 -21.14
N LEU A 542 -2.49 -24.41 -22.23
CA LEU A 542 -1.34 -24.21 -23.13
C LEU A 542 -1.64 -23.26 -24.29
N GLN A 543 -2.91 -22.85 -24.48
CA GLN A 543 -3.33 -21.99 -25.59
C GLN A 543 -2.61 -20.62 -25.58
N LEU A 544 -2.21 -20.13 -24.42
CA LEU A 544 -1.50 -18.85 -24.30
C LEU A 544 -0.10 -18.87 -24.92
N LEU A 545 0.55 -20.05 -24.99
CA LEU A 545 1.85 -20.20 -25.62
C LEU A 545 1.84 -19.87 -27.12
N THR A 546 0.67 -19.92 -27.77
CA THR A 546 0.48 -19.48 -29.17
C THR A 546 0.85 -18.01 -29.40
N SER A 547 0.87 -17.21 -28.32
CA SER A 547 1.26 -15.80 -28.37
C SER A 547 2.78 -15.56 -28.26
N CYS A 548 3.59 -16.62 -28.10
CA CYS A 548 5.05 -16.57 -28.02
C CYS A 548 5.66 -16.98 -29.38
N PRO A 549 6.01 -16.02 -30.26
CA PRO A 549 6.31 -16.31 -31.66
C PRO A 549 7.62 -17.06 -31.91
N LYS A 550 8.54 -17.06 -30.94
CA LYS A 550 9.87 -17.69 -31.06
C LYS A 550 9.99 -19.01 -30.31
N LEU A 551 8.90 -19.54 -29.74
CA LEU A 551 8.93 -20.78 -28.97
C LEU A 551 9.23 -21.98 -29.87
N THR A 552 10.36 -22.64 -29.61
CA THR A 552 10.86 -23.80 -30.38
C THR A 552 10.96 -25.06 -29.52
N CYS A 553 11.23 -24.93 -28.22
CA CYS A 553 11.39 -26.05 -27.29
C CYS A 553 10.36 -25.99 -26.15
N LEU A 554 9.64 -27.09 -25.94
CA LEU A 554 8.65 -27.22 -24.88
C LEU A 554 8.74 -28.60 -24.20
N ASP A 555 9.09 -28.63 -22.91
CA ASP A 555 9.10 -29.84 -22.09
C ASP A 555 7.94 -29.85 -21.09
N LEU A 556 7.03 -30.80 -21.26
CA LEU A 556 5.85 -31.03 -20.43
C LEU A 556 5.88 -32.37 -19.69
N ARG A 557 6.99 -33.12 -19.75
CA ARG A 557 7.07 -34.47 -19.18
C ARG A 557 6.63 -34.48 -17.72
N GLY A 558 5.85 -35.49 -17.34
CA GLY A 558 5.37 -35.63 -15.96
C GLY A 558 4.18 -34.72 -15.58
N ASN A 559 3.59 -33.99 -16.52
CA ASN A 559 2.32 -33.28 -16.31
C ASN A 559 1.11 -34.17 -16.65
N PRO A 560 -0.04 -34.03 -15.97
CA PRO A 560 -1.26 -34.77 -16.30
C PRO A 560 -1.73 -34.63 -17.76
N VAL A 561 -1.50 -33.47 -18.40
CA VAL A 561 -1.86 -33.20 -19.81
C VAL A 561 -1.21 -34.20 -20.79
N THR A 562 -0.04 -34.73 -20.45
CA THR A 562 0.71 -35.70 -21.27
C THR A 562 0.00 -37.05 -21.39
N GLN A 563 -0.96 -37.34 -20.50
CA GLN A 563 -1.74 -38.57 -20.50
C GLN A 563 -3.02 -38.47 -21.35
N ILE A 564 -3.32 -37.30 -21.92
CA ILE A 564 -4.48 -37.11 -22.79
C ILE A 564 -4.23 -37.82 -24.13
N ALA A 565 -5.22 -38.58 -24.60
CA ALA A 565 -5.15 -39.25 -25.89
C ALA A 565 -4.94 -38.23 -27.03
N ASN A 566 -4.03 -38.54 -27.96
CA ASN A 566 -3.68 -37.67 -29.10
C ASN A 566 -3.05 -36.30 -28.72
N ILE A 567 -2.59 -36.11 -27.48
CA ILE A 567 -2.03 -34.81 -27.04
C ILE A 567 -0.88 -34.33 -27.93
N GLN A 568 -0.02 -35.25 -28.41
CA GLN A 568 1.10 -34.88 -29.27
C GLN A 568 0.63 -34.21 -30.56
N SER A 569 -0.38 -34.78 -31.25
CA SER A 569 -0.91 -34.18 -32.48
C SER A 569 -1.65 -32.87 -32.21
N GLU A 570 -2.43 -32.80 -31.12
CA GLU A 570 -3.15 -31.58 -30.73
C GLU A 570 -2.18 -30.43 -30.39
N LEU A 571 -1.05 -30.73 -29.73
CA LEU A 571 -0.01 -29.74 -29.44
C LEU A 571 0.77 -29.32 -30.67
N THR A 572 1.07 -30.23 -31.61
CA THR A 572 1.68 -29.87 -32.88
C THR A 572 0.77 -28.98 -33.73
N GLU A 573 -0.55 -29.19 -33.69
CA GLU A 573 -1.52 -28.31 -34.35
C GLU A 573 -1.63 -26.95 -33.65
N LEU A 574 -1.65 -26.93 -32.32
CA LEU A 574 -1.75 -25.70 -31.53
C LEU A 574 -0.48 -24.85 -31.61
N LEU A 575 0.69 -25.48 -31.57
CA LEU A 575 2.01 -24.84 -31.49
C LEU A 575 2.93 -25.33 -32.62
N PRO A 576 2.62 -24.97 -33.89
CA PRO A 576 3.35 -25.49 -35.04
C PRO A 576 4.81 -25.01 -35.15
N SER A 577 5.18 -23.95 -34.41
CA SER A 577 6.56 -23.45 -34.34
C SER A 577 7.47 -24.28 -33.42
N VAL A 578 6.90 -25.10 -32.54
CA VAL A 578 7.65 -25.90 -31.57
C VAL A 578 8.21 -27.14 -32.28
N THR A 579 9.53 -27.17 -32.45
CA THR A 579 10.26 -28.29 -33.08
C THR A 579 10.60 -29.39 -32.10
N ASP A 580 10.90 -29.02 -30.86
CA ASP A 580 11.39 -29.91 -29.81
C ASP A 580 10.32 -30.02 -28.70
N LEU A 581 9.34 -30.90 -28.93
CA LEU A 581 8.26 -31.17 -27.98
C LEU A 581 8.55 -32.45 -27.19
N LEU A 582 8.67 -32.33 -25.86
CA LEU A 582 8.87 -33.44 -24.93
C LEU A 582 7.62 -33.61 -24.05
N ILE A 583 6.98 -34.79 -24.10
CA ILE A 583 5.74 -35.13 -23.37
C ILE A 583 5.90 -36.41 -22.56
#